data_AF-A0A7W1VYS4-F1
#
_entry.id   AF-A0A7W1VYS4-F1
#
_cell.length_a   1.000
_cell.length_b   1.000
_cell.length_c   1.000
_cell.angle_alpha   90.00
_cell.angle_beta   90.00
_cell.angle_gamma   90.00
#
_symmetry.space_group_name_H-M   'P 1'
#
loop_
_entity.id
_entity.type
_entity.pdbx_description
1 polymer ?
#
loop_
_entity_poly.entity_id
_entity_poly.type
_entity_poly.pdbx_seq_one_letter_code
_entity_poly.pdbx_strand_id
1 'polypeptide(L)'
;GSEWVNGDKDKLISIVLSGLTGPVRVRGRLYQPPGISGEMPGFGNNKEYSDGQIAQALSLIRRSWSNVSELIIAEDIGRMRKAVNNRQIPFTSRELNGR
;
A
#
# COMPACT_ATOMS: atom_id res chain seq x y z
N GLY A 1 -2.20 12.29 10.06
CA GLY A 1 -2.17 11.16 9.13
C GLY A 1 -0.77 10.74 8.76
N SER A 2 -0.64 9.59 8.09
CA SER A 2 0.61 9.01 7.60
C SER A 2 0.96 9.54 6.21
N GLU A 3 2.24 9.81 5.93
CA GLU A 3 2.73 10.21 4.60
C GLU A 3 2.51 9.11 3.55
N TRP A 4 2.53 7.83 3.96
CA TRP A 4 2.26 6.69 3.09
C TRP A 4 0.78 6.57 2.72
N VAL A 5 -0.10 7.11 3.57
CA VAL A 5 -1.55 7.11 3.34
C VAL A 5 -1.99 8.37 2.64
N ASN A 6 -1.44 9.54 3.02
CA ASN A 6 -1.85 10.83 2.48
C ASN A 6 -1.14 11.21 1.17
N GLY A 7 -0.04 10.54 0.84
CA GLY A 7 0.69 10.78 -0.41
C GLY A 7 0.01 10.15 -1.62
N ASP A 8 0.85 9.81 -2.60
CA ASP A 8 0.45 9.13 -3.83
C ASP A 8 -0.37 7.87 -3.53
N LYS A 9 -1.57 7.80 -4.11
CA LYS A 9 -2.47 6.66 -3.95
C LYS A 9 -1.91 5.40 -4.61
N ASP A 10 -1.15 5.52 -5.70
CA ASP A 10 -0.59 4.38 -6.43
C ASP A 10 0.46 3.65 -5.59
N LYS A 11 1.21 4.41 -4.79
CA LYS A 11 2.14 3.88 -3.80
C LYS A 11 1.42 3.05 -2.74
N LEU A 12 0.34 3.59 -2.16
CA LEU A 12 -0.46 2.87 -1.17
C LEU A 12 -1.08 1.60 -1.76
N ILE A 13 -1.62 1.69 -2.98
CA ILE A 13 -2.22 0.54 -3.68
C ILE A 13 -1.16 -0.51 -4.00
N SER A 14 0.05 -0.11 -4.43
CA SER A 14 1.17 -1.03 -4.70
C SER A 14 1.56 -1.82 -3.46
N ILE A 15 1.62 -1.16 -2.29
CA ILE A 15 1.90 -1.82 -1.00
C ILE A 15 0.83 -2.87 -0.70
N VAL A 16 -0.44 -2.53 -0.87
CA VAL A 16 -1.55 -3.43 -0.54
C VAL A 16 -1.59 -4.62 -1.48
N LEU A 17 -1.31 -4.43 -2.76
CA LEU A 17 -1.37 -5.50 -3.76
C LEU A 17 -0.13 -6.40 -3.74
N SER A 18 1.08 -5.84 -3.59
CA SER A 18 2.33 -6.63 -3.69
C SER A 18 3.03 -6.85 -2.36
N GLY A 19 2.62 -6.14 -1.30
CA GLY A 19 3.27 -6.18 0.00
C GLY A 19 4.41 -5.17 0.14
N LEU A 20 4.95 -5.11 1.35
CA LEU A 20 6.07 -4.24 1.73
C LEU A 20 7.06 -5.01 2.61
N THR A 21 8.36 -4.90 2.33
CA THR A 21 9.43 -5.52 3.11
C THR A 21 10.56 -4.54 3.43
N GLY A 22 11.28 -4.84 4.50
CA GLY A 22 12.47 -4.12 4.93
C GLY A 22 12.16 -2.86 5.75
N PRO A 23 13.17 -2.00 5.96
CA PRO A 23 13.02 -0.82 6.79
C PRO A 23 12.10 0.22 6.15
N VAL A 24 11.15 0.73 6.93
CA VAL A 24 10.19 1.76 6.52
C VAL A 24 10.22 2.89 7.53
N ARG A 25 10.31 4.13 7.06
CA ARG A 25 10.14 5.31 7.91
C ARG A 25 8.70 5.80 7.81
N VAL A 26 8.03 5.92 8.95
CA VAL A 26 6.68 6.48 9.04
C VAL A 26 6.71 7.61 10.07
N ARG A 27 6.42 8.83 9.65
CA ARG A 27 6.42 10.04 10.51
C ARG A 27 7.71 10.19 11.32
N GLY A 28 8.85 9.95 10.68
CA GLY A 28 10.18 10.05 11.31
C GLY A 28 10.58 8.84 12.17
N ARG A 29 9.68 7.90 12.45
CA ARG A 29 9.99 6.67 13.18
C ARG A 29 10.40 5.56 12.20
N LEU A 30 11.51 4.88 12.50
CA LEU A 30 12.00 3.74 11.73
C LEU A 30 11.37 2.44 12.23
N TYR A 31 10.81 1.68 11.29
CA TYR A 31 10.20 0.37 11.49
C TYR A 31 11.07 -0.67 10.78
N GLN A 32 11.67 -1.60 11.53
CA GLN A 32 12.54 -2.66 11.01
C GLN A 32 12.65 -3.86 11.98
N PRO A 33 13.06 -5.06 11.51
CA PRO A 33 13.36 -6.21 12.37
C PRO A 33 14.47 -5.92 13.39
N PRO A 34 14.49 -6.61 14.56
CA PRO A 34 13.52 -7.61 15.03
C PRO A 34 12.28 -7.00 15.70
N GLY A 35 12.19 -5.67 15.82
CA GLY A 35 11.12 -4.97 16.55
C GLY A 35 9.74 -5.02 15.89
N ILE A 36 9.66 -5.45 14.62
CA ILE A 36 8.43 -5.72 13.88
C ILE A 36 8.65 -6.89 12.91
N SER A 37 7.56 -7.55 12.48
CA SER A 37 7.60 -8.41 11.29
C SER A 37 8.14 -7.58 10.12
N GLY A 38 9.23 -8.02 9.51
CA GLY A 38 9.89 -7.30 8.42
C GLY A 38 9.13 -7.31 7.11
N GLU A 39 8.00 -8.03 7.06
CA GLU A 39 7.24 -8.29 5.85
C GLU A 39 5.73 -8.11 6.09
N MET A 40 5.10 -7.37 5.18
CA MET A 40 3.67 -7.29 4.97
C MET A 40 3.36 -8.02 3.65
N PRO A 41 2.64 -9.16 3.67
CA PRO A 41 2.25 -9.84 2.45
C PRO A 41 1.25 -9.01 1.64
N GLY A 42 1.30 -9.14 0.31
CA GLY A 42 0.37 -8.49 -0.59
C GLY A 42 -0.94 -9.26 -0.76
N PHE A 43 -2.01 -8.53 -1.08
CA PHE A 43 -3.35 -9.06 -1.35
C PHE A 43 -3.65 -9.21 -2.86
N GLY A 44 -2.72 -8.89 -3.74
CA GLY A 44 -2.92 -8.79 -5.19
C GLY A 44 -3.26 -10.12 -5.89
N ASN A 45 -2.91 -11.25 -5.28
CA ASN A 45 -3.27 -12.58 -5.76
C ASN A 45 -4.48 -13.18 -5.04
N ASN A 46 -5.02 -12.51 -4.01
CA ASN A 46 -6.20 -12.99 -3.32
C ASN A 46 -7.45 -12.64 -4.15
N LYS A 47 -8.17 -13.68 -4.59
CA LYS A 47 -9.41 -13.57 -5.38
C LYS A 47 -10.65 -13.32 -4.53
N GLU A 48 -10.56 -13.46 -3.21
CA GLU A 48 -11.66 -13.21 -2.27
C GLU A 48 -11.97 -11.71 -2.15
N TYR A 49 -10.99 -10.85 -2.45
CA TYR A 49 -11.15 -9.39 -2.37
C TYR A 49 -11.20 -8.77 -3.77
N SER A 50 -12.39 -8.29 -4.12
CA SER A 50 -12.61 -7.51 -5.34
C SER A 50 -11.91 -6.15 -5.28
N ASP A 51 -11.65 -5.56 -6.45
CA ASP A 51 -11.07 -4.22 -6.58
C ASP A 51 -11.92 -3.16 -5.85
N GLY A 52 -13.25 -3.28 -5.90
CA GLY A 52 -14.17 -2.38 -5.19
C GLY A 52 -14.08 -2.48 -3.67
N GLN A 53 -13.86 -3.68 -3.10
CA GLN A 53 -13.68 -3.85 -1.66
C GLN A 53 -12.36 -3.26 -1.18
N ILE A 54 -11.28 -3.49 -1.93
CA ILE A 54 -9.97 -2.91 -1.64
C ILE A 54 -10.07 -1.37 -1.72
N ALA A 55 -10.68 -0.83 -2.78
CA ALA A 55 -10.87 0.61 -2.96
C ALA A 55 -11.62 1.27 -1.78
N GLN A 56 -12.70 0.64 -1.32
CA GLN A 56 -13.45 1.12 -0.15
C GLN A 56 -12.62 1.10 1.14
N ALA A 57 -11.89 0.01 1.39
CA ALA A 57 -11.03 -0.10 2.57
C ALA A 57 -9.93 0.96 2.57
N LEU A 58 -9.24 1.16 1.44
CA LEU A 58 -8.18 2.17 1.34
C LEU A 58 -8.74 3.60 1.41
N SER A 59 -9.92 3.83 0.85
CA SER A 59 -10.64 5.10 0.99
C SER A 59 -11.00 5.42 2.43
N LEU A 60 -11.48 4.42 3.19
CA LEU A 60 -11.71 4.56 4.63
C LEU A 60 -10.43 4.96 5.36
N ILE A 61 -9.31 4.26 5.10
CA ILE A 61 -8.01 4.57 5.69
C ILE A 61 -7.57 6.01 5.35
N ARG A 62 -7.75 6.45 4.09
CA ARG A 62 -7.39 7.81 3.61
C ARG A 62 -8.26 8.93 4.17
N ARG A 63 -9.40 8.61 4.78
CA ARG A 63 -10.31 9.57 5.43
C ARG A 63 -10.39 9.43 6.95
N SER A 64 -9.74 8.43 7.52
CA SER A 64 -9.76 8.12 8.96
C SER A 64 -8.45 8.52 9.65
N TRP A 65 -8.44 8.55 10.99
CA TRP A 65 -7.22 8.77 11.80
C TRP A 65 -6.38 9.99 11.38
N SER A 66 -7.08 11.11 11.15
CA SER A 66 -6.47 12.38 10.71
C SER A 66 -5.75 12.29 9.37
N ASN A 67 -6.11 11.31 8.53
CA ASN A 67 -5.80 11.30 7.10
C ASN A 67 -6.87 12.11 6.36
N VAL A 68 -6.43 12.89 5.37
CA VAL A 68 -7.31 13.73 4.55
C VAL A 68 -6.77 13.70 3.14
N SER A 69 -7.26 12.78 2.33
CA SER A 69 -6.79 12.62 0.95
C SER A 69 -7.89 12.10 0.02
N GLU A 70 -7.64 12.21 -1.28
CA GLU A 70 -8.58 11.76 -2.31
C GLU A 70 -8.95 10.29 -2.14
N LEU A 71 -10.19 9.94 -2.50
CA LEU A 71 -10.66 8.56 -2.43
C LEU A 71 -9.99 7.72 -3.53
N ILE A 72 -9.92 6.42 -3.28
CA ILE A 72 -9.48 5.42 -4.24
C ILE A 72 -10.72 4.74 -4.81
N ILE A 73 -10.80 4.66 -6.14
CA ILE A 73 -11.88 3.98 -6.85
C ILE A 73 -11.42 2.61 -7.37
N ALA A 74 -12.37 1.76 -7.78
CA ALA A 74 -12.05 0.39 -8.21
C ALA A 74 -11.11 0.36 -9.43
N GLU A 75 -11.25 1.34 -10.33
CA GLU A 75 -10.45 1.51 -11.53
C GLU A 75 -8.97 1.75 -11.20
N ASP A 76 -8.67 2.47 -10.12
CA ASP A 76 -7.31 2.67 -9.63
C ASP A 76 -6.67 1.33 -9.22
N ILE A 77 -7.43 0.50 -8.49
CA ILE A 77 -6.98 -0.82 -8.06
C ILE A 77 -6.74 -1.73 -9.27
N GLY A 78 -7.69 -1.77 -10.22
CA GLY A 78 -7.58 -2.60 -11.42
C GLY A 78 -6.39 -2.22 -12.30
N ARG A 79 -6.13 -0.90 -12.46
CA ARG A 79 -4.94 -0.41 -13.16
C ARG A 79 -3.66 -0.85 -12.45
N MET A 80 -3.58 -0.66 -11.14
CA MET A 80 -2.39 -1.00 -10.38
C MET A 80 -2.16 -2.51 -10.30
N ARG A 81 -3.21 -3.32 -10.20
CA ARG A 81 -3.13 -4.78 -10.22
C ARG A 81 -2.46 -5.28 -11.49
N LYS A 82 -2.79 -4.71 -12.66
CA LYS A 82 -2.10 -5.00 -13.92
C LYS A 82 -0.64 -4.54 -13.91
N ALA A 83 -0.34 -3.40 -13.29
CA ALA A 83 1.01 -2.85 -13.22
C ALA A 83 1.96 -3.67 -12.33
N VAL A 84 1.44 -4.40 -11.34
CA VAL A 84 2.25 -5.14 -10.35
C VAL A 84 2.06 -6.67 -10.39
N ASN A 85 1.27 -7.20 -11.31
CA ASN A 85 0.87 -8.63 -11.37
C ASN A 85 2.04 -9.63 -11.46
N ASN A 86 3.15 -9.24 -12.09
CA ASN A 86 4.29 -10.14 -12.30
C ASN A 86 5.29 -10.12 -11.13
N ARG A 87 4.99 -9.37 -10.07
CA ARG A 87 5.93 -9.19 -8.96
C ARG A 87 5.76 -10.30 -7.91
N GLN A 88 6.84 -11.02 -7.66
CA GLN A 88 6.89 -12.13 -6.67
C GLN A 88 7.41 -11.69 -5.30
N ILE A 89 8.11 -10.55 -5.25
CA ILE A 89 8.76 -10.04 -4.03
C ILE A 89 8.05 -8.76 -3.59
N PRO A 90 7.77 -8.56 -2.29
CA PRO A 90 7.23 -7.30 -1.78
C PRO A 90 8.05 -6.08 -2.19
N PHE A 91 7.43 -4.90 -2.16
CA PHE A 91 8.17 -3.66 -2.41
C PHE A 91 9.08 -3.32 -1.24
N THR A 92 10.18 -2.62 -1.51
CA THR A 92 10.93 -1.89 -0.49
C THR A 92 10.49 -0.43 -0.46
N SER A 93 10.68 0.23 0.68
CA SER A 93 10.44 1.68 0.80
C SER A 93 11.24 2.50 -0.23
N ARG A 94 12.45 2.04 -0.57
CA ARG A 94 13.33 2.66 -1.57
C ARG A 94 12.75 2.61 -2.97
N GLU A 95 12.25 1.46 -3.41
CA GLU A 95 11.66 1.31 -4.76
C GLU A 95 10.42 2.19 -4.93
N LEU A 96 9.60 2.31 -3.89
CA LEU A 96 8.40 3.13 -3.92
C LEU A 96 8.71 4.63 -3.93
N ASN A 97 9.80 5.06 -3.30
CA ASN A 97 10.19 6.47 -3.26
C ASN A 97 11.03 6.93 -4.47
N GLY A 98 11.53 6.00 -5.28
CA GLY A 98 12.30 6.28 -6.49
C GLY A 98 11.49 6.28 -7.79
N ARG A 99 10.16 6.14 -7.69
CA ARG A 99 9.20 6.28 -8.79
C ARG A 99 8.57 7.66 -8.74
#